data_AF-A0A6Q2YCH7-F1
#
_entry.id   AF-A0A6Q2YCH7-F1
#
_cell.length_a   1.000
_cell.length_b   1.000
_cell.length_c   1.000
_cell.angle_alpha   90.00
_cell.angle_beta   90.00
_cell.angle_gamma   90.00
#
_symmetry.space_group_name_H-M   'P 1'
#
loop_
_entity.id
_entity.type
_entity.pdbx_description
1 polymer ?
#
loop_
_entity_poly.entity_id
_entity_poly.type
_entity_poly.pdbx_seq_one_letter_code
_entity_poly.pdbx_strand_id
1 'polypeptide(L)'
;VGIHQVFIALLCFVHVWSMPMTCHIQETLMESHFYFFKGGHFPLECLQGKVNITFPAPAYATSSTPTVSGSAIYETLKNIELLFGAEDLPTKWDQQKLDNFQNIIYTQIDHSNCMESVETSDYPVRAAALKTYFGNIEAALKEKKFSYCAWEVVRKQVLETLIFILTKNSDCLLRQNRT
;
A
#
# COMPACT_ATOMS: atom_id res chain seq x y z
N VAL A 1 -59.27 -16.94 24.49
CA VAL A 1 -58.50 -15.75 24.92
C VAL A 1 -57.43 -16.26 25.88
N GLY A 2 -56.16 -16.34 25.56
CA GLY A 2 -55.41 -15.66 24.52
C GLY A 2 -54.09 -15.21 25.13
N ILE A 3 -53.00 -15.44 24.40
CA ILE A 3 -51.82 -14.57 24.37
C ILE A 3 -50.88 -14.62 25.60
N HIS A 4 -50.87 -15.71 26.38
CA HIS A 4 -49.71 -16.02 27.24
C HIS A 4 -48.84 -17.17 26.69
N GLN A 5 -49.07 -17.53 25.43
CA GLN A 5 -48.14 -18.26 24.60
C GLN A 5 -47.22 -17.24 23.91
N VAL A 6 -45.91 -17.40 24.10
CA VAL A 6 -44.82 -17.01 23.17
C VAL A 6 -44.23 -15.58 23.22
N PHE A 7 -44.18 -14.88 24.35
CA PHE A 7 -43.43 -13.59 24.41
C PHE A 7 -42.41 -13.45 25.55
N ILE A 8 -41.89 -14.55 26.11
CA ILE A 8 -40.82 -14.50 27.14
C ILE A 8 -39.50 -15.09 26.64
N ALA A 9 -39.41 -15.51 25.37
CA ALA A 9 -38.20 -16.11 24.83
C ALA A 9 -37.94 -15.61 23.41
N LEU A 10 -37.46 -14.36 23.27
CA LEU A 10 -36.67 -13.88 22.11
C LEU A 10 -36.38 -12.37 22.27
N LEU A 11 -35.68 -12.02 23.34
CA LEU A 11 -34.85 -10.80 23.34
C LEU A 11 -33.43 -11.21 23.74
N CYS A 12 -32.87 -12.16 22.98
CA CYS A 12 -31.43 -12.21 22.83
C CYS A 12 -31.05 -10.90 22.12
N PHE A 13 -30.77 -9.86 22.91
CA PHE A 13 -29.95 -8.76 22.42
C PHE A 13 -28.63 -9.39 22.01
N VAL A 14 -28.53 -9.77 20.74
CA VAL A 14 -27.25 -9.92 20.06
C VAL A 14 -26.74 -8.49 19.96
N HIS A 15 -26.26 -7.94 21.08
CA HIS A 15 -25.25 -6.93 21.01
C HIS A 15 -24.03 -7.70 20.48
N VAL A 16 -23.98 -7.84 19.15
CA VAL A 16 -22.72 -8.05 18.47
C VAL A 16 -21.94 -6.81 18.86
N TRP A 17 -21.16 -6.92 19.93
CA TRP A 17 -20.04 -6.02 20.11
C TRP A 17 -19.19 -6.36 18.90
N SER A 18 -19.39 -5.59 17.82
CA SER A 18 -18.40 -5.46 16.78
C SER A 18 -17.16 -5.09 17.55
N MET A 19 -16.31 -6.09 17.83
CA MET A 19 -14.98 -5.88 18.36
C MET A 19 -14.41 -4.79 17.47
N PRO A 20 -14.00 -3.63 18.01
CA PRO A 20 -13.55 -2.53 17.17
C PRO A 20 -12.47 -3.12 16.26
N MET A 21 -12.77 -3.22 14.95
CA MET A 21 -11.75 -3.58 13.99
C MET A 21 -10.76 -2.43 14.08
N THR A 22 -9.67 -2.66 14.80
CA THR A 22 -8.59 -1.70 14.89
C THR A 22 -8.09 -1.52 13.49
N CYS A 23 -8.41 -0.39 12.87
CA CYS A 23 -7.99 -0.09 11.51
C CYS A 23 -6.47 0.02 11.49
N HIS A 24 -5.80 -0.78 10.67
CA HIS A 24 -4.33 -0.76 10.61
C HIS A 24 -3.79 -1.35 9.31
N ILE A 25 -2.53 -1.06 9.05
CA ILE A 25 -1.76 -1.67 7.97
C ILE A 25 -0.94 -2.83 8.58
N GLN A 26 -0.94 -3.99 7.92
CA GLN A 26 -0.38 -5.21 8.48
C GLN A 26 1.12 -5.31 8.16
N GLU A 27 1.97 -5.15 9.17
CA GLU A 27 3.43 -5.13 9.00
C GLU A 27 3.95 -6.41 8.34
N THR A 28 3.47 -7.57 8.80
CA THR A 28 3.92 -8.88 8.30
C THR A 28 3.58 -9.11 6.83
N LEU A 29 2.47 -8.55 6.37
CA LEU A 29 2.05 -8.63 4.98
C LEU A 29 2.91 -7.69 4.11
N MET A 30 3.26 -6.52 4.65
CA MET A 30 4.22 -5.61 4.01
C MET A 30 5.68 -6.11 3.98
N GLU A 31 6.13 -6.83 5.01
CA GLU A 31 7.45 -7.49 4.98
C GLU A 31 7.50 -8.61 3.93
N SER A 32 6.39 -9.32 3.74
CA SER A 32 6.26 -10.34 2.69
C SER A 32 6.43 -9.73 1.29
N HIS A 33 5.84 -8.54 1.03
CA HIS A 33 6.03 -7.80 -0.22
C HIS A 33 7.51 -7.61 -0.55
N PHE A 34 8.30 -7.22 0.47
CA PHE A 34 9.71 -6.92 0.32
C PHE A 34 10.53 -8.15 -0.07
N TYR A 35 10.35 -9.28 0.62
CA TYR A 35 11.12 -10.49 0.32
C TYR A 35 10.86 -11.00 -1.10
N PHE A 36 9.60 -10.92 -1.54
CA PHE A 36 9.17 -11.49 -2.80
C PHE A 36 9.53 -10.62 -4.01
N PHE A 37 9.38 -9.30 -3.87
CA PHE A 37 9.62 -8.31 -4.94
C PHE A 37 11.10 -7.87 -5.05
N LYS A 38 11.97 -8.30 -4.13
CA LYS A 38 13.40 -7.97 -4.12
C LYS A 38 14.13 -8.28 -5.41
N GLY A 39 13.61 -9.13 -6.31
CA GLY A 39 13.98 -9.22 -7.73
C GLY A 39 15.46 -9.46 -8.04
N GLY A 40 16.32 -9.66 -7.04
CA GLY A 40 17.78 -9.63 -7.17
C GLY A 40 18.38 -8.22 -7.22
N HIS A 41 19.70 -8.18 -7.44
CA HIS A 41 20.45 -6.93 -7.57
C HIS A 41 19.99 -6.10 -8.77
N PHE A 42 20.14 -4.77 -8.68
CA PHE A 42 19.85 -3.89 -9.80
C PHE A 42 20.82 -4.17 -10.98
N PRO A 43 20.33 -4.43 -12.20
CA PRO A 43 21.19 -4.79 -13.33
C PRO A 43 22.15 -3.67 -13.71
N LEU A 44 23.43 -4.02 -13.93
CA LEU A 44 24.47 -3.04 -14.30
C LEU A 44 24.17 -2.37 -15.64
N GLU A 45 23.59 -3.10 -16.60
CA GLU A 45 23.14 -2.58 -17.89
C GLU A 45 22.12 -1.43 -17.77
N CYS A 46 21.40 -1.35 -16.65
CA CYS A 46 20.36 -0.34 -16.42
C CYS A 46 20.88 0.93 -15.76
N LEU A 47 22.18 1.02 -15.43
CA LEU A 47 22.76 2.20 -14.76
C LEU A 47 22.79 3.45 -15.65
N GLN A 48 22.90 3.29 -16.97
CA GLN A 48 23.01 4.40 -17.92
C GLN A 48 21.67 5.11 -18.21
N GLY A 49 20.54 4.47 -17.90
CA GLY A 49 19.19 4.99 -18.15
C GLY A 49 18.51 5.64 -16.95
N LYS A 50 19.27 6.01 -15.91
CA LYS A 50 18.71 6.42 -14.61
C LYS A 50 17.95 7.74 -14.72
N VAL A 51 16.65 7.69 -14.46
CA VAL A 51 15.80 8.87 -14.28
C VAL A 51 15.81 9.25 -12.80
N ASN A 52 16.06 10.53 -12.50
CA ASN A 52 16.00 11.01 -11.12
C ASN A 52 14.55 11.33 -10.76
N ILE A 53 13.93 10.45 -9.98
CA ILE A 53 12.58 10.63 -9.46
C ILE A 53 12.73 10.99 -7.98
N THR A 54 12.26 12.17 -7.61
CA THR A 54 12.37 12.67 -6.23
C THR A 54 11.35 11.97 -5.34
N PHE A 55 11.82 11.37 -4.25
CA PHE A 55 10.98 10.74 -3.24
C PHE A 55 10.01 11.76 -2.59
N PRO A 56 8.73 11.43 -2.38
CA PRO A 56 7.73 12.36 -1.86
C PRO A 56 7.78 12.42 -0.33
N ALA A 57 8.89 12.88 0.24
CA ALA A 57 9.04 13.03 1.68
C ALA A 57 7.88 13.80 2.37
N PRO A 58 7.28 14.86 1.78
CA PRO A 58 6.12 15.54 2.38
C PRO A 58 4.89 14.64 2.59
N ALA A 59 4.70 13.60 1.76
CA ALA A 59 3.57 12.67 1.90
C ALA A 59 3.63 11.87 3.21
N TYR A 60 4.86 11.60 3.69
CA TYR A 60 5.12 10.76 4.87
C TYR A 60 5.74 11.55 6.03
N ALA A 61 5.67 12.89 5.99
CA ALA A 61 6.11 13.70 7.12
C ALA A 61 5.30 13.33 8.37
N THR A 62 5.93 13.26 9.53
CA THR A 62 5.26 12.93 10.80
C THR A 62 4.08 13.86 11.03
N SER A 63 2.86 13.33 11.08
CA SER A 63 1.67 14.05 11.52
C SER A 63 1.47 13.88 13.02
N SER A 64 0.78 14.83 13.65
CA SER A 64 0.31 14.69 15.04
C SER A 64 -0.73 13.57 15.21
N THR A 65 -1.26 13.03 14.11
CA THR A 65 -2.31 12.02 14.06
C THR A 65 -1.86 10.78 13.26
N PRO A 66 -1.83 9.58 13.85
CA PRO A 66 -1.48 8.34 13.14
C PRO A 66 -2.38 8.04 11.94
N THR A 67 -3.66 8.40 12.01
CA THR A 67 -4.65 8.20 10.93
C THR A 67 -4.29 8.92 9.62
N VAL A 68 -3.60 10.06 9.70
CA VAL A 68 -3.16 10.84 8.53
C VAL A 68 -1.94 10.20 7.85
N SER A 69 -1.07 9.58 8.65
CA SER A 69 0.04 8.80 8.09
C SER A 69 -0.47 7.48 7.49
N GLY A 70 -1.48 6.85 8.12
CA GLY A 70 -2.18 5.68 7.57
C GLY A 70 -2.83 5.93 6.21
N SER A 71 -3.52 7.06 6.02
CA SER A 71 -4.15 7.39 4.73
C SER A 71 -3.14 7.63 3.61
N ALA A 72 -2.00 8.25 3.91
CA ALA A 72 -0.93 8.41 2.93
C ALA A 72 -0.34 7.05 2.49
N ILE A 73 -0.20 6.09 3.42
CA ILE A 73 0.27 4.74 3.09
C ILE A 73 -0.78 3.99 2.27
N TYR A 74 -2.06 4.05 2.65
CA TYR A 74 -3.15 3.45 1.88
C TYR A 74 -3.18 3.97 0.43
N GLU A 75 -3.09 5.29 0.26
CA GLU A 75 -3.04 5.93 -1.07
C GLU A 75 -1.79 5.49 -1.86
N THR A 76 -0.66 5.32 -1.18
CA THR A 76 0.56 4.80 -1.80
C THR A 76 0.37 3.38 -2.34
N LEU A 77 -0.28 2.50 -1.57
CA LEU A 77 -0.60 1.13 -2.02
C LEU A 77 -1.54 1.14 -3.22
N LYS A 78 -2.57 1.99 -3.22
CA LYS A 78 -3.47 2.19 -4.37
C LYS A 78 -2.71 2.65 -5.62
N ASN A 79 -1.78 3.58 -5.49
CA ASN A 79 -0.98 4.04 -6.62
C ASN A 79 -0.02 2.94 -7.12
N ILE A 80 0.52 2.10 -6.24
CA ILE A 80 1.31 0.91 -6.61
C ILE A 80 0.43 -0.09 -7.37
N GLU A 81 -0.77 -0.42 -6.88
CA GLU A 81 -1.73 -1.30 -7.55
C GLU A 81 -2.01 -0.81 -8.97
N LEU A 82 -2.32 0.48 -9.14
CA LEU A 82 -2.56 1.08 -10.46
C LEU A 82 -1.35 0.99 -11.38
N LEU A 83 -0.15 1.26 -10.85
CA LEU A 83 1.09 1.20 -11.63
C LEU A 83 1.40 -0.21 -12.14
N PHE A 84 1.15 -1.23 -11.34
CA PHE A 84 1.35 -2.63 -11.71
C PHE A 84 0.12 -3.27 -12.38
N GLY A 85 -1.01 -2.56 -12.48
CA GLY A 85 -2.19 -3.00 -13.24
C GLY A 85 -2.12 -2.69 -14.75
N ALA A 86 -1.03 -2.08 -15.23
CA ALA A 86 -0.84 -1.72 -16.64
C ALA A 86 -0.56 -2.94 -17.53
N GLU A 87 -0.84 -2.83 -18.83
CA GLU A 87 -0.64 -3.94 -19.79
C GLU A 87 0.85 -4.21 -20.13
N ASP A 88 1.70 -3.20 -20.04
CA ASP A 88 3.11 -3.25 -20.48
C ASP A 88 4.10 -3.63 -19.35
N LEU A 89 3.77 -4.66 -18.56
CA LEU A 89 4.62 -5.16 -17.48
C LEU A 89 5.93 -5.80 -17.98
N PRO A 90 7.00 -5.82 -17.17
CA PRO A 90 8.29 -6.34 -17.58
C PRO A 90 8.26 -7.87 -17.73
N THR A 91 8.36 -8.35 -18.96
CA THR A 91 8.35 -9.79 -19.28
C THR A 91 9.60 -10.55 -18.82
N LYS A 92 10.71 -9.84 -18.59
CA LYS A 92 11.96 -10.43 -18.07
C LYS A 92 11.91 -10.75 -16.58
N TRP A 93 10.95 -10.20 -15.84
CA TRP A 93 10.79 -10.55 -14.43
C TRP A 93 10.20 -11.94 -14.27
N ASP A 94 10.47 -12.54 -13.12
CA ASP A 94 9.78 -13.75 -12.69
C ASP A 94 8.29 -13.40 -12.49
N GLN A 95 7.45 -13.94 -13.38
CA GLN A 95 6.03 -13.58 -13.43
C GLN A 95 5.25 -14.09 -12.22
N GLN A 96 5.64 -15.24 -11.66
CA GLN A 96 5.08 -15.71 -10.39
C GLN A 96 5.45 -14.73 -9.27
N LYS A 97 6.66 -14.17 -9.33
CA LYS A 97 7.09 -13.13 -8.39
C LYS A 97 6.33 -11.82 -8.48
N LEU A 98 5.99 -11.43 -9.69
CA LEU A 98 5.18 -10.26 -9.93
C LEU A 98 3.73 -10.48 -9.48
N ASP A 99 3.14 -11.62 -9.83
CA ASP A 99 1.76 -11.96 -9.49
C ASP A 99 1.52 -12.01 -7.97
N ASN A 100 2.35 -12.74 -7.19
CA ASN A 100 2.09 -12.69 -5.75
C ASN A 100 2.38 -11.32 -5.15
N PHE A 101 3.29 -10.51 -5.71
CA PHE A 101 3.46 -9.13 -5.24
C PHE A 101 2.16 -8.33 -5.44
N GLN A 102 1.56 -8.38 -6.63
CA GLN A 102 0.28 -7.73 -6.91
C GLN A 102 -0.84 -8.25 -5.98
N ASN A 103 -0.93 -9.57 -5.78
CA ASN A 103 -1.93 -10.18 -4.90
C ASN A 103 -1.78 -9.71 -3.45
N ILE A 104 -0.55 -9.69 -2.91
CA ILE A 104 -0.33 -9.22 -1.54
C ILE A 104 -0.66 -7.72 -1.44
N ILE A 105 -0.35 -6.90 -2.47
CA ILE A 105 -0.72 -5.46 -2.48
C ILE A 105 -2.24 -5.29 -2.44
N TYR A 106 -2.96 -6.02 -3.28
CA TYR A 106 -4.42 -6.04 -3.30
C TYR A 106 -5.00 -6.44 -1.93
N THR A 107 -4.50 -7.53 -1.33
CA THR A 107 -4.94 -7.96 0.00
C THR A 107 -4.66 -6.92 1.08
N GLN A 108 -3.50 -6.25 1.02
CA GLN A 108 -3.17 -5.21 2.00
C GLN A 108 -4.11 -4.01 1.88
N ILE A 109 -4.48 -3.61 0.66
CA ILE A 109 -5.46 -2.54 0.41
C ILE A 109 -6.82 -2.94 0.99
N ASP A 110 -7.30 -4.14 0.67
CA ASP A 110 -8.60 -4.65 1.15
C ASP A 110 -8.69 -4.65 2.69
N HIS A 111 -7.64 -5.14 3.37
CA HIS A 111 -7.57 -5.16 4.84
C HIS A 111 -7.43 -3.78 5.48
N SER A 112 -7.00 -2.76 4.73
CA SER A 112 -6.76 -1.41 5.25
C SER A 112 -7.69 -0.35 4.66
N ASN A 113 -8.81 -0.76 4.04
CA ASN A 113 -9.81 0.13 3.45
C ASN A 113 -10.34 1.21 4.41
N CYS A 114 -10.35 0.94 5.71
CA CYS A 114 -10.73 1.88 6.76
C CYS A 114 -9.74 3.06 6.92
N MET A 115 -8.57 3.00 6.28
CA MET A 115 -7.61 4.10 6.15
C MET A 115 -7.85 4.96 4.90
N GLU A 116 -8.88 4.62 4.11
CA GLU A 116 -9.33 5.46 3.00
C GLU A 116 -9.54 6.89 3.47
N SER A 117 -9.13 7.83 2.61
CA SER A 117 -8.91 9.26 2.89
C SER A 117 -9.70 9.82 4.07
N VAL A 118 -9.05 9.92 5.23
CA VAL A 118 -9.60 10.67 6.37
C VAL A 118 -9.46 12.15 6.04
N GLU A 119 -10.59 12.83 5.87
CA GLU A 119 -10.67 14.28 5.65
C GLU A 119 -9.98 15.02 6.80
N THR A 120 -8.73 15.39 6.57
CA THR A 120 -7.89 16.14 7.50
C THR A 120 -7.26 17.31 6.77
N SER A 121 -6.89 18.37 7.50
CA SER A 121 -6.31 19.59 6.93
C SER A 121 -5.07 19.33 6.07
N ASP A 122 -4.31 18.29 6.38
CA ASP A 122 -3.00 18.02 5.80
C ASP A 122 -3.08 17.02 4.63
N TYR A 123 -4.21 16.34 4.47
CA TYR A 123 -4.41 15.32 3.44
C TYR A 123 -4.21 15.83 2.02
N PRO A 124 -4.75 17.01 1.61
CA PRO A 124 -4.57 17.51 0.24
C PRO A 124 -3.11 17.69 -0.17
N VAL A 125 -2.25 18.12 0.76
CA VAL A 125 -0.81 18.31 0.52
C VAL A 125 -0.12 16.96 0.28
N ARG A 126 -0.47 15.96 1.09
CA ARG A 126 0.10 14.60 0.97
C ARG A 126 -0.35 13.92 -0.31
N ALA A 127 -1.65 14.01 -0.63
CA ALA A 127 -2.22 13.48 -1.85
C ALA A 127 -1.58 14.13 -3.10
N ALA A 128 -1.37 15.45 -3.08
CA ALA A 128 -0.67 16.14 -4.17
C ALA A 128 0.77 15.64 -4.34
N ALA A 129 1.51 15.45 -3.25
CA ALA A 129 2.88 14.94 -3.29
C ALA A 129 2.94 13.50 -3.86
N LEU A 130 2.04 12.61 -3.44
CA LEU A 130 1.94 11.25 -3.98
C LEU A 130 1.58 11.27 -5.47
N LYS A 131 0.58 12.08 -5.86
CA LYS A 131 0.17 12.25 -7.26
C LYS A 131 1.33 12.70 -8.15
N THR A 132 2.11 13.68 -7.71
CA THR A 132 3.30 14.14 -8.45
C THR A 132 4.35 13.04 -8.55
N TYR A 133 4.61 12.31 -7.46
CA TYR A 133 5.60 11.24 -7.45
C TYR A 133 5.25 10.10 -8.40
N PHE A 134 4.06 9.53 -8.29
CA PHE A 134 3.63 8.43 -9.15
C PHE A 134 3.41 8.88 -10.60
N GLY A 135 2.95 10.11 -10.82
CA GLY A 135 2.89 10.69 -12.17
C GLY A 135 4.27 10.81 -12.83
N ASN A 136 5.31 11.17 -12.08
CA ASN A 136 6.68 11.21 -12.59
C ASN A 136 7.23 9.80 -12.89
N ILE A 137 6.87 8.79 -12.09
CA ILE A 137 7.20 7.38 -12.36
C ILE A 137 6.58 6.93 -13.68
N GLU A 138 5.28 7.18 -13.87
CA GLU A 138 4.56 6.80 -15.08
C GLU A 138 5.13 7.54 -16.32
N ALA A 139 5.43 8.83 -16.19
CA ALA A 139 6.08 9.60 -17.24
C ALA A 139 7.45 9.03 -17.62
N ALA A 140 8.25 8.60 -16.64
CA ALA A 140 9.55 7.96 -16.88
C ALA A 140 9.41 6.61 -17.59
N LEU A 141 8.42 5.78 -17.23
CA LEU A 141 8.10 4.54 -17.95
C LEU A 141 7.75 4.82 -19.41
N LYS A 142 6.85 5.78 -19.66
CA LYS A 142 6.42 6.18 -21.00
C LYS A 142 7.58 6.71 -21.85
N GLU A 143 8.41 7.59 -21.31
CA GLU A 143 9.59 8.13 -22.00
C GLU A 143 10.54 7.02 -22.44
N LYS A 144 10.74 6.01 -21.58
CA LYS A 144 11.60 4.85 -21.84
C LYS A 144 10.86 3.68 -22.47
N LYS A 145 9.65 3.91 -23.01
CA LYS A 145 8.81 2.93 -23.72
C LYS A 145 8.66 1.60 -22.97
N PHE A 146 8.43 1.68 -21.66
CA PHE A 146 8.24 0.52 -20.79
C PHE A 146 9.39 -0.51 -20.89
N SER A 147 10.60 -0.06 -21.23
CA SER A 147 11.76 -0.94 -21.34
C SER A 147 12.08 -1.63 -20.00
N TYR A 148 12.76 -2.77 -20.08
CA TYR A 148 13.21 -3.51 -18.90
C TYR A 148 13.92 -2.63 -17.86
N CYS A 149 14.85 -1.78 -18.30
CA CYS A 149 15.58 -0.91 -17.38
C CYS A 149 14.72 0.21 -16.76
N ALA A 150 13.67 0.65 -17.45
CA ALA A 150 12.71 1.58 -16.86
C ALA A 150 11.96 0.90 -15.71
N TRP A 151 11.52 -0.35 -15.92
CA TRP A 151 10.89 -1.15 -14.88
C TRP A 151 11.83 -1.46 -13.70
N GLU A 152 13.12 -1.71 -13.93
CA GLU A 152 14.09 -1.87 -12.83
C GLU A 152 14.23 -0.60 -11.98
N VAL A 153 14.14 0.59 -12.59
CA VAL A 153 14.08 1.87 -11.85
C VAL A 153 12.81 1.94 -11.02
N VAL A 154 11.65 1.60 -11.59
CA VAL A 154 10.38 1.54 -10.87
C VAL A 154 10.42 0.57 -9.70
N ARG A 155 10.94 -0.65 -9.93
CA ARG A 155 11.14 -1.68 -8.90
C ARG A 155 11.91 -1.12 -7.71
N LYS A 156 13.00 -0.40 -8.00
CA LYS A 156 13.83 0.23 -6.98
C LYS A 156 13.07 1.31 -6.21
N GLN A 157 12.38 2.22 -6.90
CA GLN A 157 11.60 3.31 -6.29
C GLN A 157 10.49 2.76 -5.37
N VAL A 158 9.76 1.75 -5.84
CA VAL A 158 8.69 1.08 -5.08
C VAL A 158 9.27 0.38 -3.84
N LEU A 159 10.37 -0.38 -4.00
CA LEU A 159 11.04 -1.02 -2.86
C LEU A 159 11.53 0.00 -1.83
N GLU A 160 12.18 1.08 -2.26
CA GLU A 160 12.65 2.14 -1.36
C GLU A 160 11.47 2.81 -0.62
N THR A 161 10.35 2.99 -1.30
CA THR A 161 9.12 3.53 -0.70
C THR A 161 8.54 2.60 0.36
N LEU A 162 8.40 1.31 0.06
CA LEU A 162 7.88 0.33 1.01
C LEU A 162 8.81 0.16 2.22
N ILE A 163 10.13 0.14 2.03
CA ILE A 163 11.11 0.13 3.12
C ILE A 163 10.96 1.38 3.99
N PHE A 164 10.80 2.55 3.38
CA PHE A 164 10.61 3.78 4.13
C PHE A 164 9.36 3.70 5.02
N ILE A 165 8.25 3.21 4.47
CA ILE A 165 7.00 3.03 5.22
C ILE A 165 7.22 2.07 6.39
N LEU A 166 7.80 0.88 6.15
CA LEU A 166 8.09 -0.13 7.17
C LEU A 166 8.98 0.41 8.30
N THR A 167 9.99 1.21 7.97
CA THR A 167 11.02 1.64 8.94
C THR A 167 10.71 2.95 9.65
N LYS A 168 9.87 3.82 9.06
CA LYS A 168 9.62 5.17 9.57
C LYS A 168 8.18 5.44 10.01
N ASN A 169 7.24 4.55 9.68
CA ASN A 169 5.83 4.69 10.05
C ASN A 169 5.32 3.50 10.88
N SER A 170 6.18 2.94 11.73
CA SER A 170 5.86 1.79 12.59
C SER A 170 4.62 2.01 13.45
N ASP A 171 4.33 3.25 13.85
CA ASP A 171 3.17 3.59 14.68
C ASP A 171 1.83 3.38 13.96
N CYS A 172 1.85 3.28 12.63
CA CYS A 172 0.67 2.99 11.80
C CYS A 172 0.56 1.50 11.42
N LEU A 173 1.55 0.70 11.81
CA LEU A 173 1.64 -0.73 11.49
C LEU A 173 1.29 -1.54 12.74
N LEU A 174 0.36 -2.49 12.64
CA LEU A 174 0.24 -3.49 13.70
C LEU A 174 1.21 -4.64 13.44
N ARG A 175 2.07 -4.84 14.43
CA ARG A 175 2.81 -6.07 14.61
C ARG A 175 1.87 -7.10 15.24
N GLN A 176 1.34 -8.04 14.46
CA GLN A 176 0.70 -9.21 15.06
C GLN A 176 1.80 -10.00 15.79
N ASN A 177 1.66 -10.14 17.11
CA ASN A 177 2.55 -10.99 17.90
C ASN A 177 2.50 -12.40 17.32
N ARG A 178 3.67 -12.91 16.92
CA ARG A 178 3.86 -14.28 16.43
C ARG A 178 3.58 -15.23 17.61
N THR A 179 2.36 -15.78 17.69
CA THR A 179 2.02 -16.91 18.55
C THR A 179 2.54 -18.21 17.96
#